data_AF-A0A7J4P4M3-F1
#
_entry.id   AF-A0A7J4P4M3-F1
#
_cell.length_a   1.000
_cell.length_b   1.000
_cell.length_c   1.000
_cell.angle_alpha   90.00
_cell.angle_beta   90.00
_cell.angle_gamma   90.00
#
_symmetry.space_group_name_H-M   'P 1'
#
loop_
_entity.id
_entity.type
_entity.pdbx_description
1 polymer ?
#
loop_
_entity_poly.entity_id
_entity_poly.type
_entity_poly.pdbx_seq_one_letter_code
_entity_poly.pdbx_strand_id
1 'polypeptide(L)'
;MSGADGLFKAGIVHLILTRDAEKALALLAEHYGVDAPGLTVGIPKGHVTVAGCYVLAKETIYVASSEGLTSPFLILHEFYHHLRSVSGRHLGTERYANRFAREFIEEYKKHAR
;
A
#
# COMPACT_ATOMS: atom_id res chain seq x y z
N MET A 1 8.79 3.11 19.45
CA MET A 1 8.98 3.28 18.00
C MET A 1 10.28 4.03 17.82
N SER A 2 11.25 3.48 17.09
CA SER A 2 12.52 4.17 16.81
C SER A 2 12.27 5.30 15.80
N GLY A 3 13.02 6.40 15.87
CA GLY A 3 12.87 7.51 14.92
C GLY A 3 13.09 7.08 13.45
N ALA A 4 13.89 6.03 13.22
CA ALA A 4 14.14 5.47 11.89
C ALA A 4 12.89 4.83 11.26
N ASP A 5 12.06 4.14 12.03
CA ASP A 5 10.79 3.55 11.53
C ASP A 5 9.79 4.64 11.12
N GLY A 6 9.70 5.72 11.91
CA GLY A 6 8.85 6.87 11.59
C GLY A 6 9.26 7.57 10.29
N LEU A 7 10.56 7.80 10.11
CA LEU A 7 11.11 8.40 8.88
C LEU A 7 10.88 7.52 7.65
N PHE A 8 11.07 6.21 7.77
CA PHE A 8 10.77 5.27 6.69
C PHE A 8 9.31 5.37 6.27
N LYS A 9 8.39 5.29 7.23
CA LYS A 9 6.94 5.40 7.00
C LYS A 9 6.56 6.73 6.33
N ALA A 10 7.11 7.85 6.81
CA ALA A 10 6.91 9.16 6.20
C ALA A 10 7.44 9.19 4.74
N GLY A 11 8.61 8.62 4.49
CA GLY A 11 9.20 8.53 3.14
C GLY A 11 8.33 7.75 2.16
N ILE A 12 7.74 6.63 2.60
CA ILE A 12 6.79 5.85 1.79
C ILE A 12 5.56 6.70 1.41
N VAL A 13 4.98 7.42 2.35
CA VAL A 13 3.82 8.30 2.08
C VAL A 13 4.20 9.41 1.10
N HIS A 14 5.38 10.01 1.29
CA HIS A 14 5.88 11.05 0.39
C HIS A 14 5.97 10.54 -1.05
N LEU A 15 6.59 9.38 -1.27
CA LEU A 15 6.73 8.77 -2.59
C LEU A 15 5.37 8.55 -3.28
N ILE A 16 4.39 8.05 -2.55
CA ILE A 16 3.04 7.83 -3.10
C ILE A 16 2.40 9.17 -3.50
N LEU A 17 2.48 10.20 -2.64
CA LEU A 17 1.95 11.54 -2.94
C LEU A 17 2.64 12.18 -4.15
N THR A 18 3.93 11.92 -4.35
CA THR A 18 4.71 12.44 -5.48
C THR A 18 4.67 11.55 -6.73
N ARG A 19 3.66 10.66 -6.84
CA ARG A 19 3.44 9.77 -8.00
C ARG A 19 4.52 8.71 -8.24
N ASP A 20 5.25 8.32 -7.21
CA ASP A 20 6.28 7.26 -7.26
C ASP A 20 5.85 6.03 -6.43
N ALA A 21 4.60 5.60 -6.63
CA ALA A 21 4.00 4.51 -5.87
C ALA A 21 4.67 3.15 -6.13
N GLU A 22 5.20 2.91 -7.33
CA GLU A 22 5.95 1.68 -7.64
C GLU A 22 7.22 1.57 -6.80
N LYS A 23 7.98 2.66 -6.66
CA LYS A 23 9.14 2.68 -5.77
C LYS A 23 8.75 2.53 -4.31
N ALA A 24 7.63 3.13 -3.89
CA ALA A 24 7.11 2.94 -2.55
C ALA A 24 6.80 1.46 -2.26
N LEU A 25 6.18 0.75 -3.22
CA LEU A 25 5.89 -0.68 -3.12
C LEU A 25 7.17 -1.52 -3.09
N ALA A 26 8.18 -1.19 -3.90
CA ALA A 26 9.47 -1.88 -3.88
C ALA A 26 10.18 -1.76 -2.52
N LEU A 27 10.23 -0.54 -1.94
CA LEU A 27 10.83 -0.31 -0.62
C LEU A 27 10.04 -0.97 0.51
N LEU A 28 8.71 -1.01 0.41
CA LEU A 28 7.88 -1.75 1.36
C LEU A 28 8.15 -3.26 1.28
N ALA A 29 8.20 -3.79 0.06
CA ALA A 29 8.47 -5.21 -0.18
C ALA A 29 9.83 -5.64 0.39
N GLU A 30 10.88 -4.85 0.12
CA GLU A 30 12.20 -5.03 0.71
C GLU A 30 12.15 -4.99 2.25
N HIS A 31 11.50 -3.98 2.83
CA HIS A 31 11.39 -3.82 4.28
C HIS A 31 10.69 -5.00 4.96
N TYR A 32 9.66 -5.57 4.33
CA TYR A 32 8.89 -6.69 4.88
C TYR A 32 9.39 -8.07 4.42
N GLY A 33 10.40 -8.13 3.55
CA GLY A 33 10.97 -9.38 3.04
C GLY A 33 10.01 -10.18 2.15
N VAL A 34 9.24 -9.48 1.31
CA VAL A 34 8.32 -10.08 0.33
C VAL A 34 8.64 -9.58 -1.07
N ASP A 35 8.10 -10.24 -2.10
CA ASP A 35 8.17 -9.74 -3.47
C ASP A 35 7.28 -8.51 -3.64
N ALA A 36 7.67 -7.56 -4.49
CA ALA A 36 6.87 -6.36 -4.72
C ALA A 36 5.63 -6.71 -5.57
N PRO A 37 4.42 -6.31 -5.16
CA PRO A 37 3.25 -6.52 -6.00
C PRO A 37 3.31 -5.61 -7.23
N GLY A 38 2.72 -6.06 -8.33
CA GLY A 38 2.46 -5.21 -9.49
C GLY A 38 1.51 -4.06 -9.13
N LEU A 39 1.51 -2.99 -9.94
CA LEU A 39 0.59 -1.86 -9.81
C LEU A 39 -0.01 -1.53 -11.17
N THR A 40 -1.33 -1.38 -11.27
CA THR A 40 -2.00 -1.13 -12.55
C THR A 40 -3.27 -0.30 -12.38
N VAL A 41 -3.53 0.60 -13.34
CA VAL A 41 -4.79 1.37 -13.42
C VAL A 41 -5.83 0.60 -14.24
N GLY A 42 -7.06 0.58 -13.74
CA GLY A 42 -8.21 -0.09 -14.34
C GLY A 42 -8.63 -1.29 -13.50
N ILE A 43 -9.94 -1.41 -13.26
CA ILE A 43 -10.48 -2.50 -12.45
C ILE A 43 -10.73 -3.73 -13.33
N PRO A 44 -10.28 -4.94 -12.93
CA PRO A 44 -10.65 -6.18 -13.62
C PRO A 44 -12.18 -6.35 -13.71
N LYS A 45 -12.68 -6.88 -14.83
CA LYS A 45 -14.12 -7.13 -15.02
C LYS A 45 -14.72 -7.88 -13.82
N GLY A 46 -15.76 -7.33 -13.21
CA GLY A 46 -16.47 -7.92 -12.06
C GLY A 46 -16.16 -7.29 -10.69
N HIS A 47 -15.18 -6.39 -10.57
CA HIS A 47 -14.77 -5.75 -9.30
C HIS A 47 -15.26 -4.30 -9.15
N VAL A 48 -16.46 -3.99 -9.65
CA VAL A 48 -16.91 -2.65 -10.10
C VAL A 48 -17.18 -1.61 -8.98
N THR A 49 -16.85 -1.87 -7.71
CA THR A 49 -17.31 -1.02 -6.58
C THR A 49 -16.22 -0.50 -5.64
N VAL A 50 -14.94 -0.79 -5.90
CA VAL A 50 -13.85 -0.43 -4.98
C VAL A 50 -12.87 0.54 -5.64
N ALA A 51 -12.36 1.50 -4.87
CA ALA A 51 -11.37 2.48 -5.37
C ALA A 51 -10.04 1.82 -5.78
N GLY A 52 -9.76 0.64 -5.22
CA GLY A 52 -8.67 -0.26 -5.61
C GLY A 52 -8.89 -1.65 -5.01
N CYS A 53 -8.14 -2.64 -5.49
CA CYS A 53 -8.12 -3.99 -4.92
C CYS A 53 -6.80 -4.71 -5.23
N TYR A 54 -6.31 -5.47 -4.27
CA TYR A 54 -5.27 -6.46 -4.48
C TYR A 54 -5.87 -7.77 -5.03
N VAL A 55 -5.28 -8.28 -6.11
CA VAL A 55 -5.66 -9.56 -6.73
C VAL A 55 -4.56 -10.58 -6.54
N LEU A 56 -4.79 -11.53 -5.63
CA LEU A 56 -3.82 -12.57 -5.28
C LEU A 56 -3.32 -13.37 -6.49
N ALA A 57 -4.20 -13.82 -7.37
CA ALA A 57 -3.83 -14.63 -8.53
C ALA A 57 -2.88 -13.93 -9.53
N LYS A 58 -2.74 -12.60 -9.41
CA LYS A 58 -1.86 -11.78 -10.24
C LYS A 58 -0.80 -11.05 -9.43
N GLU A 59 -0.82 -11.20 -8.11
CA GLU A 59 0.02 -10.47 -7.16
C GLU A 59 0.10 -8.96 -7.50
N THR A 60 -1.04 -8.37 -7.85
CA THR A 60 -1.12 -7.02 -8.41
C THR A 60 -2.17 -6.20 -7.68
N ILE A 61 -1.81 -4.96 -7.36
CA ILE A 61 -2.71 -3.91 -6.89
C ILE A 61 -3.33 -3.22 -8.11
N TYR A 62 -4.65 -3.27 -8.20
CA TYR A 62 -5.43 -2.54 -9.17
C TYR A 62 -6.01 -1.29 -8.52
N VAL A 63 -5.92 -0.16 -9.22
CA VAL A 63 -6.58 1.09 -8.81
C VAL A 63 -7.61 1.50 -9.85
N ALA A 64 -8.70 2.12 -9.40
CA ALA A 64 -9.81 2.51 -10.29
C ALA A 64 -9.40 3.58 -11.31
N SER A 65 -8.49 4.46 -10.91
CA SER A 65 -8.06 5.61 -11.71
C SER A 65 -6.66 6.06 -11.29
N SER A 66 -6.07 6.97 -12.06
CA SER A 66 -4.74 7.53 -11.80
C SER A 66 -4.66 8.26 -10.46
N GLU A 67 -5.77 8.81 -9.95
CA GLU A 67 -5.84 9.41 -8.62
C GLU A 67 -5.56 8.38 -7.51
N GLY A 68 -5.95 7.13 -7.72
CA GLY A 68 -5.68 6.02 -6.81
C GLY A 68 -4.19 5.74 -6.63
N LEU A 69 -3.37 5.98 -7.66
CA LEU A 69 -1.91 5.84 -7.58
C LEU A 69 -1.28 6.84 -6.61
N THR A 70 -1.95 7.96 -6.35
CA THR A 70 -1.48 9.00 -5.43
C THR A 70 -2.13 8.94 -4.06
N SER A 71 -2.96 7.93 -3.79
CA SER A 71 -3.64 7.77 -2.50
C SER A 71 -2.81 6.90 -1.55
N PRO A 72 -2.12 7.47 -0.54
CA PRO A 72 -1.31 6.67 0.38
C PRO A 72 -2.15 5.67 1.13
N PHE A 73 -3.36 6.07 1.53
CA PHE A 73 -4.28 5.20 2.25
C PHE A 73 -4.61 3.93 1.44
N LEU A 74 -4.96 4.12 0.17
CA LEU A 74 -5.36 3.03 -0.71
C LEU A 74 -4.18 2.10 -1.03
N ILE A 75 -3.05 2.66 -1.46
CA ILE A 75 -1.87 1.86 -1.82
C ILE A 75 -1.37 1.04 -0.62
N LEU A 76 -1.30 1.65 0.57
CA LEU A 76 -0.86 0.95 1.78
C LEU A 76 -1.88 -0.11 2.25
N HIS A 77 -3.18 0.16 2.08
CA HIS A 77 -4.25 -0.78 2.39
C HIS A 77 -4.13 -2.04 1.52
N GLU A 78 -4.00 -1.87 0.19
CA GLU A 78 -3.85 -3.00 -0.73
C GLU A 78 -2.51 -3.74 -0.56
N PHE A 79 -1.44 -3.01 -0.27
CA PHE A 79 -0.16 -3.62 0.06
C PHE A 79 -0.24 -4.49 1.32
N TYR A 80 -1.02 -4.09 2.33
CA TYR A 80 -1.24 -4.94 3.50
C TYR A 80 -1.93 -6.26 3.13
N HIS A 81 -2.91 -6.25 2.23
CA HIS A 81 -3.53 -7.48 1.74
C HIS A 81 -2.54 -8.37 1.00
N HIS A 82 -1.68 -7.78 0.17
CA HIS A 82 -0.56 -8.48 -0.46
C HIS A 82 0.34 -9.15 0.60
N LEU A 83 0.90 -8.36 1.52
CA LEU A 83 1.80 -8.82 2.59
C LEU A 83 1.21 -10.01 3.36
N ARG A 84 -0.08 -9.92 3.71
CA ARG A 84 -0.76 -10.99 4.44
C ARG A 84 -0.95 -12.25 3.60
N SER A 85 -1.37 -12.09 2.36
CA SER A 85 -1.62 -13.21 1.45
C SER A 85 -0.36 -14.04 1.17
N VAL A 86 0.78 -13.39 0.95
CA VAL A 86 2.06 -14.07 0.65
C VAL A 86 2.73 -14.64 1.90
N SER A 87 2.44 -14.07 3.08
CA SER A 87 2.95 -14.60 4.36
C SER A 87 2.25 -15.89 4.82
N GLY A 88 1.33 -16.46 4.02
CA GLY A 88 0.57 -17.68 4.35
C GLY A 88 -0.36 -17.54 5.56
N ARG A 89 -0.55 -16.32 6.06
CA ARG A 89 -1.56 -15.99 7.07
C ARG A 89 -2.80 -15.51 6.30
N HIS A 90 -4.01 -15.68 6.85
CA HIS A 90 -5.26 -15.19 6.23
C HIS A 90 -5.07 -13.81 5.55
N LEU A 91 -5.89 -13.48 4.52
CA LEU A 91 -5.83 -12.28 3.64
C LEU A 91 -5.70 -10.90 4.33
N GLY A 92 -5.59 -10.83 5.65
CA GLY A 92 -5.78 -9.61 6.43
C GLY A 92 -7.25 -9.46 6.79
N THR A 93 -7.56 -8.50 7.66
CA THR A 93 -8.92 -8.00 7.79
C THR A 93 -8.89 -6.52 7.43
N GLU A 94 -9.99 -6.00 6.90
CA GLU A 94 -10.17 -4.57 6.59
C GLU A 94 -9.71 -3.66 7.73
N ARG A 95 -10.01 -4.06 8.97
CA ARG A 95 -9.61 -3.32 10.18
C ARG A 95 -8.10 -3.18 10.29
N TYR A 96 -7.34 -4.24 10.01
CA TYR A 96 -5.89 -4.20 10.09
C TYR A 96 -5.27 -3.48 8.89
N ALA A 97 -5.82 -3.63 7.69
CA ALA A 97 -5.40 -2.88 6.50
C ALA A 97 -5.56 -1.37 6.71
N ASN A 98 -6.72 -0.96 7.23
CA ASN A 98 -7.00 0.44 7.59
C ASN A 98 -6.04 0.97 8.66
N ARG A 99 -5.74 0.15 9.67
CA ARG A 99 -4.80 0.53 10.73
C ARG A 99 -3.39 0.69 10.18
N PHE A 100 -2.93 -0.26 9.37
CA PHE A 100 -1.62 -0.23 8.73
C PHE A 100 -1.42 1.05 7.93
N ALA A 101 -2.37 1.38 7.05
CA ALA A 101 -2.33 2.61 6.25
C ALA A 101 -2.31 3.89 7.11
N ARG A 102 -3.12 3.93 8.18
CA ARG A 102 -3.18 5.09 9.09
C ARG A 102 -1.86 5.32 9.84
N GLU A 103 -1.21 4.25 10.29
CA GLU A 103 0.07 4.38 11.02
C GLU A 103 1.13 5.09 10.17
N PHE A 104 1.22 4.79 8.88
CA PHE A 104 2.12 5.47 7.96
C PHE A 104 1.76 6.95 7.76
N ILE A 105 0.47 7.24 7.54
CA ILE A 105 -0.02 8.61 7.33
C ILE A 105 0.22 9.48 8.56
N GLU A 106 0.01 8.94 9.76
CA GLU A 106 0.27 9.67 11.01
C GLU A 106 1.76 9.94 11.21
N GLU A 107 2.65 9.01 10.85
CA GLU A 107 4.09 9.28 10.85
C GLU A 107 4.46 10.38 9.84
N TYR A 108 3.90 10.37 8.63
CA TYR A 108 4.13 11.46 7.67
C TYR A 108 3.72 12.83 8.22
N LYS A 109 2.53 12.94 8.83
CA LYS A 109 2.04 14.19 9.43
C LYS A 109 2.94 14.72 10.55
N LYS A 110 3.61 13.84 11.29
CA LYS A 110 4.55 14.25 12.35
C LYS A 110 5.85 14.84 11.78
N HIS A 111 6.28 14.36 10.61
CA HIS A 111 7.56 14.74 9.99
C HIS A 111 7.43 15.80 8.89
N ALA A 112 6.23 16.04 8.34
CA ALA A 112 5.96 17.06 7.32
C ALA A 112 5.83 18.49 7.89
N ARG A 113 6.42 18.76 9.07
CA ARG A 113 6.42 20.08 9.72
C ARG A 113 7.57 20.95 9.24
#